data_AF-A0A7V0LSV5-F1
#
_entry.id   AF-A0A7V0LSV5-F1
#
_cell.length_a   1.000
_cell.length_b   1.000
_cell.length_c   1.000
_cell.angle_alpha   90.00
_cell.angle_beta   90.00
_cell.angle_gamma   90.00
#
_symmetry.space_group_name_H-M   'P 1'
#
loop_
_entity.id
_entity.type
_entity.pdbx_description
1 polymer ?
#
loop_
_entity_poly.entity_id
_entity_poly.type
_entity_poly.pdbx_seq_one_letter_code
_entity_poly.pdbx_strand_id
1 'polypeptide(L)' 'MFGSEVGVIPHRLDEMDPGPVLAAFLSTIDVGELSGYDRIVVLRAHQRMASHYQARTYEDMAAVADAMGESD' A
#
# COMPACT_ATOMS: atom_id res chain seq x y z
N MET A 1 -30.18 -4.04 4.83
CA MET A 1 -30.05 -3.18 6.01
C MET A 1 -28.85 -3.68 6.80
N PHE A 2 -27.67 -3.12 6.55
CA PHE A 2 -26.45 -3.46 7.28
C PHE A 2 -26.15 -2.25 8.17
N GLY A 3 -26.27 -2.46 9.48
CA GLY A 3 -26.04 -1.44 10.49
C GLY A 3 -24.58 -1.01 10.49
N SER A 4 -24.36 0.25 10.84
CA SER A 4 -23.07 0.89 11.04
C SER A 4 -22.27 0.17 12.13
N GLU A 5 -21.42 -0.77 11.72
CA GLU A 5 -20.32 -1.23 12.55
C GLU A 5 -19.15 -0.28 12.30
N VAL A 6 -18.64 0.33 13.37
CA VAL A 6 -17.42 1.16 13.38
C VAL A 6 -16.37 0.56 12.46
N GLY A 7 -15.75 1.35 11.58
CA GLY A 7 -14.84 0.87 10.55
C GLY A 7 -13.78 -0.08 11.11
N VAL A 8 -13.94 -1.38 10.86
CA VAL A 8 -13.01 -2.41 11.28
C VAL A 8 -12.08 -2.70 10.12
N ILE A 9 -10.77 -2.55 10.35
CA ILE A 9 -9.76 -2.98 9.36
C ILE A 9 -9.58 -4.50 9.42
N PRO A 10 -9.29 -5.17 8.28
CA PRO A 10 -9.04 -6.60 8.28
C PRO A 10 -7.97 -6.99 9.29
N HIS A 11 -8.25 -8.03 10.09
CA HIS A 11 -7.22 -8.67 10.90
C HIS A 11 -6.06 -9.07 9.99
N ARG A 12 -4.84 -8.68 10.37
CA ARG A 12 -3.58 -8.91 9.63
C ARG A 12 -3.29 -7.96 8.47
N LEU A 13 -4.00 -6.84 8.33
CA LEU A 13 -3.62 -5.79 7.36
C LEU A 13 -2.15 -5.33 7.55
N ASP A 14 -1.66 -5.32 8.80
CA ASP A 14 -0.26 -4.97 9.09
C ASP A 14 0.76 -6.06 8.69
N GLU A 15 0.31 -7.28 8.44
CA GLU A 15 1.15 -8.42 8.06
C GLU A 15 1.12 -8.71 6.56
N MET A 16 0.16 -8.12 5.83
CA MET A 16 0.07 -8.28 4.39
C MET A 16 1.28 -7.65 3.71
N ASP A 17 1.85 -8.40 2.77
CA ASP A 17 2.91 -7.88 1.90
C ASP A 17 2.38 -6.74 1.02
N PRO A 18 3.21 -5.72 0.76
CA PRO A 18 2.84 -4.69 -0.19
C PRO A 18 2.70 -5.27 -1.59
N GLY A 19 1.60 -4.91 -2.26
CA GLY A 19 1.25 -5.41 -3.59
C GLY A 19 -0.21 -5.08 -3.95
N PRO A 20 -0.69 -5.59 -5.10
CA PRO A 20 -2.01 -5.25 -5.64
C PRO A 20 -3.16 -5.58 -4.68
N VAL A 21 -3.04 -6.67 -3.92
CA VAL A 21 -4.06 -7.10 -2.96
C VAL A 21 -4.17 -6.10 -1.80
N LEU A 22 -3.03 -5.74 -1.18
CA LEU A 22 -3.03 -4.73 -0.11
C LEU A 22 -3.51 -3.36 -0.63
N ALA A 23 -3.12 -2.97 -1.84
CA ALA A 23 -3.59 -1.73 -2.47
C ALA A 23 -5.11 -1.69 -2.62
N ALA A 24 -5.72 -2.79 -3.07
CA ALA A 24 -7.16 -2.90 -3.25
C ALA A 24 -7.91 -2.83 -1.91
N PHE A 25 -7.36 -3.39 -0.84
CA PHE A 25 -7.97 -3.23 0.49
C PHE A 25 -7.87 -1.80 1.00
N LEU A 26 -6.67 -1.21 0.93
CA LEU A 26 -6.45 0.16 1.38
C LEU A 26 -7.35 1.18 0.66
N SER A 27 -7.67 0.97 -0.61
CA SER A 27 -8.56 1.86 -1.37
C SER A 27 -10.03 1.82 -0.92
N THR A 28 -10.42 0.79 -0.16
CA THR A 28 -11.80 0.65 0.36
C THR A 28 -12.00 1.20 1.76
N ILE A 29 -10.92 1.61 2.43
CA ILE A 29 -10.96 2.03 3.84
C ILE A 29 -11.28 3.53 3.95
N ASP A 30 -12.33 3.87 4.67
CA ASP A 30 -12.55 5.24 5.16
C ASP A 30 -11.82 5.45 6.48
N VAL A 31 -10.67 6.13 6.43
CA VAL A 31 -9.82 6.43 7.59
C VAL A 31 -10.55 7.30 8.62
N GLY A 32 -11.52 8.12 8.19
CA GLY A 32 -12.30 9.01 9.06
C GLY A 32 -13.14 8.25 10.09
N GLU A 33 -13.57 7.03 9.76
CA GLU A 33 -14.44 6.20 10.59
C GLU A 33 -13.68 5.21 11.50
N LEU A 34 -12.35 5.15 11.35
CA LEU A 34 -11.50 4.25 12.11
C LEU A 34 -11.16 4.76 13.51
N SER A 35 -10.90 3.82 14.42
CA SER A 35 -10.26 4.10 15.71
C SER A 35 -8.85 4.68 15.50
N GLY A 36 -8.34 5.45 16.48
CA GLY A 36 -7.00 6.02 16.39
C GLY A 36 -5.88 4.99 16.21
N TYR A 37 -6.03 3.80 16.81
CA TYR A 37 -5.10 2.69 16.63
C TYR A 37 -5.14 2.15 15.19
N ASP A 38 -6.33 1.92 14.66
CA ASP A 38 -6.49 1.38 13.29
C ASP A 38 -6.00 2.37 12.24
N ARG A 39 -6.16 3.68 12.47
CA ARG A 39 -5.56 4.72 11.61
C ARG A 39 -4.04 4.60 11.52
N ILE A 40 -3.37 4.28 12.62
CA ILE A 40 -1.91 4.08 12.64
C ILE A 40 -1.54 2.81 11.84
N VAL A 41 -2.31 1.74 11.97
CA VAL A 41 -2.09 0.50 11.20
C VAL A 41 -2.25 0.75 9.69
N VAL A 42 -3.30 1.47 9.29
CA VAL A 42 -3.54 1.85 7.89
C VAL A 42 -2.44 2.77 7.36
N LEU A 43 -2.00 3.75 8.15
CA LEU A 43 -0.88 4.62 7.79
C LEU A 43 0.41 3.82 7.54
N ARG A 44 0.73 2.86 8.41
CA ARG A 44 1.90 1.99 8.24
C ARG A 44 1.78 1.13 6.98
N ALA A 45 0.60 0.60 6.68
CA ALA A 45 0.35 -0.13 5.44
C ALA A 45 0.52 0.75 4.19
N HIS A 46 0.05 1.99 4.21
CA HIS A 46 0.32 2.96 3.14
C HIS A 46 1.80 3.26 2.96
N GLN A 47 2.55 3.44 4.06
CA GLN A 47 4.01 3.65 3.98
C GLN A 47 4.72 2.46 3.34
N ARG A 48 4.37 1.22 3.72
CA ARG A 48 4.92 0.02 3.08
C ARG A 48 4.61 -0.06 1.59
N MET A 49 3.38 0.27 1.19
CA MET A 49 2.99 0.34 -0.23
C MET A 49 3.76 1.42 -1.00
N ALA A 50 3.97 2.60 -0.40
CA ALA A 50 4.74 3.68 -1.01
C ALA A 50 6.19 3.25 -1.25
N SER A 51 6.84 2.65 -0.25
CA SER A 51 8.19 2.12 -0.37
C SER A 51 8.29 1.03 -1.44
N HIS A 52 7.31 0.13 -1.51
CA HIS A 52 7.28 -0.93 -2.52
C HIS A 52 7.19 -0.37 -3.95
N TYR A 53 6.33 0.63 -4.17
CA TYR A 53 6.20 1.26 -5.49
C TYR A 53 7.45 2.08 -5.86
N GLN A 54 8.07 2.74 -4.88
CA GLN A 54 9.34 3.44 -5.08
C GLN A 54 10.47 2.47 -5.48
N ALA A 55 10.59 1.33 -4.80
CA ALA A 55 11.56 0.30 -5.17
C ALA A 55 11.40 -0.16 -6.62
N ARG A 56 10.15 -0.43 -7.04
CA ARG A 56 9.84 -0.78 -8.43
C ARG A 56 10.19 0.33 -9.42
N THR A 57 9.94 1.58 -9.05
CA THR A 57 10.32 2.73 -9.88
C THR A 57 11.84 2.81 -10.06
N TYR A 58 12.61 2.55 -9.01
CA TYR A 58 14.07 2.51 -9.10
C TYR A 58 14.59 1.34 -9.96
N GLU A 59 13.95 0.17 -9.88
CA GLU A 59 14.24 -0.96 -10.77
C GLU A 59 14.00 -0.60 -12.23
N ASP A 60 12.85 0.02 -12.54
CA ASP A 60 12.51 0.47 -13.90
C ASP A 60 13.50 1.54 -14.40
N MET A 61 13.92 2.46 -13.54
CA MET A 61 14.95 3.46 -13.87
C MET A 61 16.29 2.82 -14.23
N ALA A 62 16.73 1.81 -13.46
CA ALA A 62 17.96 1.08 -13.74
C ALA A 62 17.87 0.34 -15.09
N ALA A 63 16.76 -0.34 -15.34
CA ALA A 63 16.54 -1.04 -16.61
C ALA A 63 16.58 -0.10 -17.82
N VAL A 64 16.04 1.12 -17.71
CA VAL A 64 16.12 2.14 -18.77
C VAL A 64 17.57 2.60 -18.97
N ALA A 65 18.31 2.85 -17.89
CA ALA A 65 19.71 3.28 -17.99
C ALA A 65 20.58 2.21 -18.68
N ASP A 66 20.40 0.94 -18.32
CA ASP A 66 21.12 -0.18 -18.94
C ASP A 66 20.81 -0.30 -20.44
N ALA A 67 19.52 -0.22 -20.82
CA ALA A 67 19.11 -0.29 -22.23
C ALA A 67 19.66 0.87 -23.08
N MET A 68 19.77 2.07 -22.51
CA MET A 68 20.36 3.21 -23.19
C MET A 68 21.89 3.10 -23.33
N GLY A 69 22.57 2.50 -22.34
CA GLY A 69 24.02 2.29 -22.37
C GLY A 69 24.48 1.19 -23.34
N GLU A 70 23.64 0.18 -23.62
CA GLU A 70 23.92 -0.86 -24.62
C GLU A 70 23.75 -0.38 -26.08
N SER A 71 23.13 0.78 -26.28
CA SER A 71 22.83 1.33 -27.61
C SER A 71 23.89 2.32 -28.14
N ASP A 72 24.91 2.65 -27.35
CA ASP A 72 26.09 3.47 -27.70
C ASP A 72 27.31 2.60 -28.07
#